data_AF-A0A954TME0-F1
#
_entry.id   AF-A0A954TME0-F1
#
_cell.length_a   1.000
_cell.length_b   1.000
_cell.length_c   1.000
_cell.angle_alpha   90.00
_cell.angle_beta   90.00
_cell.angle_gamma   90.00
#
_symmetry.space_group_name_H-M   'P 1'
#
loop_
_entity.id
_entity.type
_entity.pdbx_description
1 polymer ?
#
loop_
_entity_poly.entity_id
_entity_poly.type
_entity_poly.pdbx_seq_one_letter_code
_entity_poly.pdbx_strand_id
1 'polypeptide(L)'
;MTAEDTRLLQSEMREENWQRWGPFLSERQWGTVREDYSDGGDATWSYFPHDHARSRAYRWNEDGLAGISDRNQYRCFALALWNGQDPILKERLFGLTGPQGNHGEDVKELYFYTDNTPTHSYMAMRYWYPQAAFPYADLVAENARRGYLDFEYELADTGIFDDNRYFDVLIEYAKVDENDLVVSVGVSNRGPVAASLHLLPTLWFRNTWRWGYAAGPMHDVPGKPQLSAADHAHGVPTVRADHPTVGRAYLYADAADHLLFTENETNNERLFGTPNASPYVKDAFHRYLVEGDVTAVDPHRAGTKAAAVYELTIPAGETVHVRLRLSPQDLADPFADFDAVFAQRRHEADEFYAAVHPEEINDEDRHIQRQAWAGMLWTKQLYYLDMPQWQDGDPILPAPSWRRDARNADWRHLNNFDVISMPDKWEYPWYATWDLAFHTIPLVMIDPDYAKRMLTLMTREWYLHPNGQLPA
;
A
#
# COMPACT_ATOMS: atom_id res chain seq x y z
N MET A 1 -22.59 -22.69 -4.30
CA MET A 1 -22.10 -21.88 -3.18
C MET A 1 -20.72 -22.41 -2.84
N THR A 2 -19.70 -21.64 -3.17
CA THR A 2 -18.28 -21.92 -2.95
C THR A 2 -17.86 -21.54 -1.53
N ALA A 3 -16.60 -21.79 -1.16
CA ALA A 3 -16.06 -21.31 0.11
C ALA A 3 -16.06 -19.77 0.18
N GLU A 4 -15.75 -19.10 -0.93
CA GLU A 4 -15.75 -17.64 -1.00
C GLU A 4 -17.15 -17.04 -0.85
N ASP A 5 -18.17 -17.65 -1.47
CA ASP A 5 -19.57 -17.23 -1.27
C ASP A 5 -19.98 -17.31 0.21
N THR A 6 -19.49 -18.35 0.91
CA THR A 6 -19.76 -18.54 2.34
C THR A 6 -19.14 -17.41 3.16
N ARG A 7 -17.91 -16.99 2.86
CA ARG A 7 -17.24 -15.88 3.56
C ARG A 7 -17.91 -14.54 3.31
N LEU A 8 -18.40 -14.32 2.09
CA LEU A 8 -19.17 -13.13 1.74
C LEU A 8 -20.46 -13.05 2.56
N LEU A 9 -21.19 -14.17 2.68
CA LEU A 9 -22.39 -14.25 3.52
C LEU A 9 -22.08 -14.02 5.00
N GLN A 10 -21.01 -14.63 5.53
CA GLN A 10 -20.57 -14.38 6.92
C GLN A 10 -20.25 -12.90 7.16
N SER A 11 -19.63 -12.24 6.18
CA SER A 11 -19.31 -10.80 6.24
C SER A 11 -20.57 -9.92 6.19
N GLU A 12 -21.53 -10.25 5.32
CA GLU A 12 -22.82 -9.56 5.24
C GLU A 12 -23.62 -9.72 6.55
N MET A 13 -23.62 -10.93 7.13
CA MET A 13 -24.30 -11.24 8.39
C MET A 13 -23.54 -10.75 9.65
N ARG A 14 -22.32 -10.22 9.48
CA ARG A 14 -21.42 -9.77 10.55
C ARG A 14 -21.05 -10.86 11.55
N GLU A 15 -20.93 -12.09 11.07
CA GLU A 15 -20.46 -13.25 11.84
C GLU A 15 -18.93 -13.29 11.88
N GLU A 16 -18.31 -13.02 10.74
CA GLU A 16 -16.86 -12.90 10.54
C GLU A 16 -16.61 -11.66 9.66
N ASN A 17 -15.47 -11.01 9.81
CA ASN A 17 -15.05 -9.81 9.10
C ASN A 17 -13.85 -10.12 8.19
N TRP A 18 -14.05 -11.01 7.23
CA TRP A 18 -13.01 -11.38 6.26
C TRP A 18 -12.44 -10.18 5.52
N GLN A 19 -13.25 -9.16 5.25
CA GLN A 19 -12.84 -7.93 4.57
C GLN A 19 -12.08 -6.94 5.48
N ARG A 20 -11.73 -7.32 6.72
CA ARG A 20 -10.93 -6.50 7.64
C ARG A 20 -9.57 -6.17 7.06
N TRP A 21 -8.92 -7.12 6.40
CA TRP A 21 -7.63 -6.95 5.75
C TRP A 21 -7.77 -6.98 4.23
N GLY A 22 -7.02 -6.15 3.55
CA GLY A 22 -7.00 -6.10 2.10
C GLY A 22 -5.97 -5.09 1.57
N PRO A 23 -5.94 -4.87 0.27
CA PRO A 23 -4.93 -4.06 -0.41
C PRO A 23 -5.23 -2.56 -0.30
N PHE A 24 -5.55 -2.09 0.91
CA PHE A 24 -6.14 -0.75 1.12
C PHE A 24 -5.12 0.39 1.20
N LEU A 25 -3.83 0.08 1.02
CA LEU A 25 -2.78 1.08 0.87
C LEU A 25 -2.84 1.71 -0.54
N SER A 26 -2.56 3.00 -0.61
CA SER A 26 -2.36 3.65 -1.91
C SER A 26 -1.03 3.19 -2.53
N GLU A 27 -0.89 3.23 -3.86
CA GLU A 27 0.45 3.17 -4.47
C GLU A 27 1.10 4.56 -4.53
N ARG A 28 0.30 5.61 -4.40
CA ARG A 28 0.74 7.01 -4.36
C ARG A 28 -0.08 7.83 -3.37
N GLN A 29 0.53 8.24 -2.27
CA GLN A 29 -0.07 9.23 -1.36
C GLN A 29 0.61 10.63 -1.47
N TRP A 30 1.81 10.67 -2.05
CA TRP A 30 2.51 11.92 -2.37
C TRP A 30 1.85 12.66 -3.54
N GLY A 31 2.03 13.98 -3.60
CA GLY A 31 1.51 14.83 -4.66
C GLY A 31 -0.02 14.94 -4.71
N THR A 32 -0.72 14.78 -3.58
CA THR A 32 -2.19 14.83 -3.52
C THR A 32 -2.71 16.13 -2.90
N VAL A 33 -3.90 16.57 -3.32
CA VAL A 33 -4.55 17.81 -2.82
C VAL A 33 -4.73 17.79 -1.30
N ARG A 34 -5.00 16.62 -0.72
CA ARG A 34 -5.18 16.47 0.74
C ARG A 34 -3.89 16.75 1.51
N GLU A 35 -2.76 16.42 0.92
CA GLU A 35 -1.42 16.61 1.48
C GLU A 35 -0.80 17.98 1.10
N ASP A 36 -1.55 18.86 0.40
CA ASP A 36 -1.08 20.17 -0.01
C ASP A 36 -1.29 21.23 1.08
N TYR A 37 -0.21 21.59 1.77
CA TYR A 37 -0.18 22.68 2.75
C TYR A 37 0.66 23.87 2.25
N SER A 38 0.80 24.02 0.93
CA SER A 38 1.46 25.19 0.32
C SER A 38 0.65 26.47 0.50
N ASP A 39 1.33 27.61 0.39
CA ASP A 39 0.69 28.92 0.35
C ASP A 39 0.07 29.14 -1.04
N GLY A 40 -1.26 29.04 -1.15
CA GLY A 40 -2.02 29.37 -2.37
C GLY A 40 -2.71 28.18 -3.04
N GLY A 41 -2.32 26.95 -2.73
CA GLY A 41 -2.99 25.73 -3.21
C GLY A 41 -2.76 25.41 -4.69
N ASP A 42 -1.71 25.98 -5.29
CA ASP A 42 -1.28 25.76 -6.68
C ASP A 42 -0.07 24.82 -6.79
N ALA A 43 0.50 24.40 -5.66
CA ALA A 43 1.72 23.60 -5.60
C ALA A 43 1.45 22.14 -5.20
N THR A 44 0.25 21.61 -5.40
CA THR A 44 -0.17 20.27 -4.96
C THR A 44 0.84 19.17 -5.30
N TRP A 45 1.33 19.14 -6.54
CA TRP A 45 2.31 18.14 -7.00
C TRP A 45 3.72 18.36 -6.45
N SER A 46 4.10 19.62 -6.17
CA SER A 46 5.47 19.98 -5.76
C SER A 46 5.64 20.17 -4.24
N TYR A 47 4.56 20.30 -3.47
CA TYR A 47 4.62 20.55 -2.03
C TYR A 47 5.02 19.29 -1.24
N PHE A 48 4.47 18.14 -1.65
CA PHE A 48 4.84 16.84 -1.10
C PHE A 48 5.19 15.88 -2.25
N PRO A 49 6.36 16.08 -2.91
CA PRO A 49 6.77 15.29 -4.06
C PRO A 49 7.22 13.89 -3.65
N HIS A 50 7.40 13.02 -4.64
CA HIS A 50 7.92 11.66 -4.47
C HIS A 50 9.22 11.62 -3.64
N ASP A 51 10.14 12.58 -3.81
CA ASP A 51 11.40 12.61 -3.05
C ASP A 51 11.16 12.72 -1.52
N HIS A 52 10.15 13.49 -1.11
CA HIS A 52 9.82 13.64 0.31
C HIS A 52 9.09 12.41 0.88
N ALA A 53 8.45 11.59 0.04
CA ALA A 53 7.60 10.46 0.45
C ALA A 53 8.29 9.47 1.40
N ARG A 54 9.59 9.21 1.19
CA ARG A 54 10.38 8.31 2.06
C ARG A 54 10.69 8.91 3.42
N SER A 55 10.70 10.23 3.53
CA SER A 55 11.17 10.98 4.71
C SER A 55 10.06 11.69 5.47
N ARG A 56 8.85 11.83 4.91
CA ARG A 56 7.73 12.56 5.51
C ARG A 56 6.56 11.62 5.83
N ALA A 57 6.07 11.66 7.07
CA ALA A 57 4.87 10.94 7.47
C ALA A 57 3.64 11.56 6.81
N TYR A 58 2.71 10.71 6.38
CA TYR A 58 1.48 11.13 5.73
C TYR A 58 0.40 11.44 6.76
N ARG A 59 -0.45 12.43 6.46
CA ARG A 59 -1.52 12.83 7.38
C ARG A 59 -2.80 12.04 7.16
N TRP A 60 -3.15 11.82 5.90
CA TRP A 60 -4.47 11.32 5.54
C TRP A 60 -4.47 9.83 5.27
N ASN A 61 -3.38 9.24 4.77
CA ASN A 61 -3.35 7.81 4.47
C ASN A 61 -1.94 7.28 4.56
N GLU A 62 -1.71 6.03 4.15
CA GLU A 62 -0.38 5.47 3.92
C GLU A 62 -0.29 4.93 2.47
N ASP A 63 0.94 4.86 1.96
CA ASP A 63 1.27 4.18 0.71
C ASP A 63 2.29 3.05 0.92
N GLY A 64 2.37 2.13 -0.03
CA GLY A 64 3.38 1.09 0.00
C GLY A 64 3.26 0.10 -1.15
N LEU A 65 4.42 -0.33 -1.68
CA LEU A 65 4.51 -1.28 -2.79
C LEU A 65 3.89 -2.63 -2.43
N ALA A 66 2.89 -3.03 -3.23
CA ALA A 66 2.13 -4.27 -3.04
C ALA A 66 1.55 -4.43 -1.63
N GLY A 67 1.12 -3.30 -1.06
CA GLY A 67 0.79 -3.16 0.33
C GLY A 67 -0.61 -3.65 0.71
N ILE A 68 -0.73 -4.14 1.94
CA ILE A 68 -2.00 -4.45 2.61
C ILE A 68 -2.12 -3.69 3.94
N SER A 69 -3.34 -3.53 4.42
CA SER A 69 -3.60 -3.01 5.75
C SER A 69 -4.88 -3.57 6.34
N ASP A 70 -5.10 -3.36 7.63
CA ASP A 70 -6.46 -3.41 8.14
C ASP A 70 -7.27 -2.24 7.54
N ARG A 71 -8.60 -2.34 7.52
CA ARG A 71 -9.49 -1.40 6.85
C ARG A 71 -9.40 0.06 7.34
N ASN A 72 -8.82 0.30 8.52
CA ASN A 72 -8.61 1.65 9.06
C ASN A 72 -7.14 2.12 8.92
N GLN A 73 -6.30 1.32 8.24
CA GLN A 73 -4.86 1.48 8.10
C GLN A 73 -4.13 1.65 9.44
N TYR A 74 -4.62 1.08 10.54
CA TYR A 74 -3.86 1.20 11.79
C TYR A 74 -2.59 0.39 11.73
N ARG A 75 -2.63 -0.80 11.13
CA ARG A 75 -1.48 -1.64 10.78
C ARG A 75 -1.37 -1.73 9.27
N CYS A 76 -0.17 -1.44 8.77
CA CYS A 76 0.17 -1.43 7.36
C CYS A 76 1.35 -2.38 7.12
N PHE A 77 1.32 -3.11 6.01
CA PHE A 77 2.40 -3.99 5.59
C PHE A 77 2.64 -3.83 4.08
N ALA A 78 3.90 -3.75 3.66
CA ALA A 78 4.28 -3.65 2.26
C ALA A 78 5.72 -4.11 2.04
N LEU A 79 6.14 -4.22 0.78
CA LEU A 79 7.52 -4.52 0.44
C LEU A 79 8.37 -3.25 0.31
N ALA A 80 9.63 -3.37 0.66
CA ALA A 80 10.69 -2.48 0.23
C ALA A 80 11.82 -3.30 -0.41
N LEU A 81 12.42 -2.78 -1.48
CA LEU A 81 13.41 -3.49 -2.30
C LEU A 81 14.63 -2.61 -2.56
N TRP A 82 15.82 -3.20 -2.59
CA TRP A 82 17.03 -2.52 -3.05
C TRP A 82 17.98 -3.47 -3.78
N ASN A 83 18.23 -3.19 -5.05
CA ASN A 83 19.09 -4.00 -5.92
C ASN A 83 20.60 -3.71 -5.75
N GLY A 84 20.97 -2.88 -4.77
CA GLY A 84 22.36 -2.47 -4.53
C GLY A 84 22.86 -1.34 -5.45
N GLN A 85 22.06 -0.92 -6.42
CA GLN A 85 22.40 0.11 -7.41
C GLN A 85 21.47 1.32 -7.36
N ASP A 86 20.21 1.12 -6.97
CA ASP A 86 19.19 2.16 -6.96
C ASP A 86 19.54 3.25 -5.93
N PRO A 87 19.45 4.55 -6.28
CA PRO A 87 19.80 5.64 -5.37
C PRO A 87 18.79 5.82 -4.23
N ILE A 88 17.65 5.11 -4.27
CA ILE A 88 16.62 5.12 -3.25
C ILE A 88 16.15 3.70 -2.93
N LEU A 89 15.67 3.51 -1.71
CA LEU A 89 14.99 2.27 -1.33
C LEU A 89 13.61 2.25 -2.01
N LYS A 90 13.31 1.21 -2.79
CA LYS A 90 12.05 1.08 -3.53
C LYS A 90 10.94 0.63 -2.58
N GLU A 91 10.30 1.60 -1.93
CA GLU A 91 9.16 1.37 -1.01
C GLU A 91 7.79 1.60 -1.67
N ARG A 92 7.76 2.23 -2.84
CA ARG A 92 6.55 2.67 -3.55
C ARG A 92 6.83 2.88 -5.03
N LEU A 93 5.79 2.86 -5.85
CA LEU A 93 5.88 3.09 -7.28
C LEU A 93 6.27 4.54 -7.60
N PHE A 94 7.20 4.70 -8.53
CA PHE A 94 7.57 6.00 -9.09
C PHE A 94 6.74 6.35 -10.33
N GLY A 95 6.59 7.65 -10.59
CA GLY A 95 6.04 8.15 -11.84
C GLY A 95 6.07 9.67 -11.89
N LEU A 96 5.51 10.21 -12.96
CA LEU A 96 5.50 11.62 -13.28
C LEU A 96 4.27 12.30 -12.66
N THR A 97 4.46 13.52 -12.18
CA THR A 97 3.34 14.42 -11.84
C THR A 97 2.71 14.98 -13.11
N GLY A 98 1.50 15.54 -13.00
CA GLY A 98 0.80 16.17 -14.14
C GLY A 98 1.67 17.14 -14.94
N PRO A 99 2.45 18.05 -14.30
CA PRO A 99 3.37 18.93 -15.00
C PRO A 99 4.62 18.28 -15.61
N GLN A 100 4.93 17.03 -15.25
CA GLN A 100 6.11 16.30 -15.72
C GLN A 100 5.82 15.39 -16.93
N GLY A 101 4.60 14.85 -17.05
CA GLY A 101 4.20 14.04 -18.20
C GLY A 101 3.62 14.88 -19.34
N ASN A 102 3.76 14.40 -20.57
CA ASN A 102 3.19 15.02 -21.76
C ASN A 102 1.66 14.76 -21.88
N HIS A 103 1.14 13.73 -21.20
CA HIS A 103 -0.29 13.41 -21.12
C HIS A 103 -0.87 13.44 -19.70
N GLY A 104 -0.10 13.86 -18.69
CA GLY A 104 -0.56 14.01 -17.30
C GLY A 104 0.29 13.23 -16.31
N GLU A 105 -0.32 12.82 -15.20
CA GLU A 105 0.28 11.85 -14.29
C GLU A 105 0.50 10.50 -14.98
N ASP A 106 1.65 9.88 -14.72
CA ASP A 106 2.07 8.71 -15.49
C ASP A 106 3.01 7.82 -14.66
N VAL A 107 2.56 6.61 -14.34
CA VAL A 107 3.35 5.66 -13.54
C VAL A 107 4.44 5.03 -14.39
N LYS A 108 5.69 5.12 -13.93
CA LYS A 108 6.85 4.63 -14.72
C LYS A 108 7.36 3.29 -14.24
N GLU A 109 6.46 2.43 -13.79
CA GLU A 109 6.78 1.15 -13.15
C GLU A 109 5.98 0.03 -13.81
N LEU A 110 6.52 -1.19 -13.81
CA LEU A 110 5.83 -2.35 -14.37
C LEU A 110 5.34 -3.26 -13.24
N TYR A 111 4.02 -3.26 -13.04
CA TYR A 111 3.35 -4.06 -12.03
C TYR A 111 2.02 -4.59 -12.56
N PHE A 112 1.60 -5.72 -11.99
CA PHE A 112 0.42 -6.45 -12.45
C PHE A 112 -0.32 -7.01 -11.25
N TYR A 113 -1.59 -6.66 -11.11
CA TYR A 113 -2.49 -7.39 -10.22
C TYR A 113 -2.84 -8.71 -10.90
N THR A 114 -2.42 -9.83 -10.32
CA THR A 114 -2.54 -11.14 -10.97
C THR A 114 -3.70 -11.96 -10.43
N ASP A 115 -4.07 -11.75 -9.16
CA ASP A 115 -5.19 -12.46 -8.54
C ASP A 115 -5.72 -11.73 -7.30
N ASN A 116 -7.01 -11.90 -6.99
CA ASN A 116 -7.64 -11.40 -5.77
C ASN A 116 -9.05 -11.97 -5.62
N THR A 117 -9.47 -12.43 -4.45
CA THR A 117 -10.88 -12.78 -4.19
C THR A 117 -11.64 -11.63 -3.50
N PRO A 118 -12.98 -11.55 -3.60
CA PRO A 118 -13.79 -10.49 -2.98
C PRO A 118 -13.53 -10.22 -1.49
N THR A 119 -13.27 -11.28 -0.72
CA THR A 119 -12.92 -11.21 0.70
C THR A 119 -11.43 -11.05 0.95
N HIS A 120 -10.63 -10.93 -0.10
CA HIS A 120 -9.17 -10.85 -0.06
C HIS A 120 -8.56 -12.07 0.64
N SER A 121 -9.23 -13.23 0.55
CA SER A 121 -8.80 -14.50 1.14
C SER A 121 -7.59 -15.09 0.42
N TYR A 122 -7.45 -14.79 -0.86
CA TYR A 122 -6.24 -14.95 -1.66
C TYR A 122 -5.99 -13.68 -2.48
N MET A 123 -4.75 -13.22 -2.57
CA MET A 123 -4.34 -12.10 -3.42
C MET A 123 -2.93 -12.31 -3.94
N ALA A 124 -2.67 -11.86 -5.18
CA ALA A 124 -1.36 -11.88 -5.77
C ALA A 124 -1.09 -10.64 -6.63
N MET A 125 0.13 -10.11 -6.53
CA MET A 125 0.64 -9.01 -7.35
C MET A 125 2.05 -9.34 -7.81
N ARG A 126 2.36 -8.97 -9.05
CA ARG A 126 3.70 -9.07 -9.63
C ARG A 126 4.28 -7.67 -9.82
N TYR A 127 5.56 -7.50 -9.51
CA TYR A 127 6.33 -6.29 -9.76
C TYR A 127 7.65 -6.65 -10.46
N TRP A 128 7.98 -5.92 -11.52
CA TRP A 128 9.26 -6.07 -12.20
C TRP A 128 10.22 -5.00 -11.71
N TYR A 129 11.24 -5.43 -10.98
CA TYR A 129 12.24 -4.54 -10.42
C TYR A 129 13.57 -4.67 -11.20
N PRO A 130 14.06 -3.61 -11.86
CA PRO A 130 15.34 -3.65 -12.55
C PRO A 130 16.52 -4.12 -11.71
N GLN A 131 17.50 -4.77 -12.33
CA GLN A 131 18.78 -5.09 -11.68
C GLN A 131 19.76 -3.90 -11.71
N ALA A 132 19.57 -2.96 -12.63
CA ALA A 132 20.33 -1.72 -12.71
C ALA A 132 19.67 -0.60 -11.89
N ALA A 133 20.40 0.50 -11.66
CA ALA A 133 19.84 1.70 -11.04
C ALA A 133 18.65 2.21 -11.87
N PHE A 134 17.54 2.53 -11.21
CA PHE A 134 16.32 2.96 -11.88
C PHE A 134 16.51 4.36 -12.49
N PRO A 135 16.03 4.62 -13.73
CA PRO A 135 16.44 5.79 -14.51
C PRO A 135 15.55 7.00 -14.24
N TYR A 136 15.36 7.39 -12.97
CA TYR A 136 14.43 8.45 -12.55
C TYR A 136 14.62 9.77 -13.31
N ALA A 137 15.87 10.23 -13.41
CA ALA A 137 16.18 11.53 -14.03
C ALA A 137 15.99 11.51 -15.55
N ASP A 138 16.26 10.37 -16.20
CA ASP A 138 16.06 10.22 -17.65
C ASP A 138 14.58 10.24 -18.00
N LEU A 139 13.76 9.47 -17.26
CA LEU A 139 12.31 9.43 -17.42
C LEU A 139 11.68 10.82 -17.29
N VAL A 140 12.08 11.60 -16.29
CA VAL A 140 11.58 12.97 -16.10
C VAL A 140 12.07 13.89 -17.22
N ALA A 141 13.37 13.84 -17.54
CA ALA A 141 13.96 14.77 -18.50
C ALA A 141 13.46 14.55 -19.92
N GLU A 142 13.28 13.31 -20.34
CA GLU A 142 12.82 12.99 -21.70
C GLU A 142 11.33 13.26 -21.88
N ASN A 143 10.47 12.87 -20.94
CA ASN A 143 9.04 13.19 -21.02
C ASN A 143 8.79 14.71 -20.99
N ALA A 144 9.59 15.48 -20.25
CA ALA A 144 9.50 16.94 -20.26
C ALA A 144 9.86 17.59 -21.63
N ARG A 145 10.56 16.87 -22.52
CA ARG A 145 10.87 17.35 -23.89
C ARG A 145 9.77 16.99 -24.89
N ARG A 146 8.91 16.03 -24.56
CA ARG A 146 7.85 15.54 -25.44
C ARG A 146 6.65 16.48 -25.43
N GLY A 147 6.02 16.63 -26.59
CA GLY A 147 4.79 17.38 -26.75
C GLY A 147 3.56 16.50 -26.64
N TYR A 148 2.39 17.14 -26.67
CA TYR A 148 1.09 16.47 -26.64
C TYR A 148 0.87 15.44 -27.78
N LEU A 149 1.56 15.60 -28.91
CA LEU A 149 1.43 14.70 -30.08
C LEU A 149 2.44 13.55 -30.07
N ASP A 150 3.42 13.57 -29.17
CA ASP A 150 4.39 12.49 -29.04
C ASP A 150 3.83 11.40 -28.11
N PHE A 151 4.26 10.15 -28.31
CA PHE A 151 3.98 9.07 -27.36
C PHE A 151 4.70 9.33 -26.03
N GLU A 152 4.22 8.75 -24.94
CA GLU A 152 4.94 8.75 -23.66
C GLU A 152 6.28 8.00 -23.78
N TYR A 153 7.29 8.42 -23.03
CA TYR A 153 8.56 7.68 -22.90
C TYR A 153 8.47 6.78 -21.68
N GLU A 154 8.47 5.47 -21.91
CA GLU A 154 8.25 4.47 -20.88
C GLU A 154 9.54 3.89 -20.29
N LEU A 155 9.42 3.27 -19.11
CA LEU A 155 10.55 2.56 -18.49
C LEU A 155 11.16 1.52 -19.44
N ALA A 156 10.34 0.84 -20.23
CA ALA A 156 10.80 -0.13 -21.22
C ALA A 156 11.64 0.47 -22.35
N ASP A 157 11.42 1.75 -22.70
CA ASP A 157 12.16 2.42 -23.78
C ASP A 157 13.60 2.78 -23.37
N THR A 158 13.92 2.76 -22.07
CA THR A 158 15.24 3.09 -21.54
C THR A 158 16.29 1.99 -21.79
N GLY A 159 15.87 0.80 -22.23
CA GLY A 159 16.72 -0.39 -22.33
C GLY A 159 17.04 -1.05 -20.98
N ILE A 160 16.43 -0.60 -19.87
CA ILE A 160 16.75 -1.14 -18.54
C ILE A 160 16.40 -2.62 -18.36
N PHE A 161 15.50 -3.15 -19.19
CA PHE A 161 15.10 -4.56 -19.20
C PHE A 161 15.85 -5.41 -20.23
N ASP A 162 16.83 -4.85 -20.95
CA ASP A 162 17.65 -5.58 -21.91
C ASP A 162 18.29 -6.83 -21.27
N ASP A 163 18.41 -7.89 -22.07
CA ASP A 163 18.81 -9.23 -21.62
C ASP A 163 17.97 -9.81 -20.46
N ASN A 164 16.73 -9.35 -20.27
CA ASN A 164 15.86 -9.71 -19.15
C ASN A 164 16.47 -9.37 -17.77
N ARG A 165 17.22 -8.27 -17.65
CA ARG A 165 17.91 -7.86 -16.40
C ARG A 165 16.97 -7.24 -15.36
N TYR A 166 16.04 -8.05 -14.86
CA TYR A 166 15.13 -7.67 -13.79
C TYR A 166 14.84 -8.84 -12.85
N PHE A 167 14.35 -8.48 -11.67
CA PHE A 167 13.71 -9.38 -10.73
C PHE A 167 12.20 -9.39 -11.00
N ASP A 168 11.64 -10.57 -11.22
CA ASP A 168 10.20 -10.80 -11.22
C ASP A 168 9.80 -11.13 -9.77
N VAL A 169 9.23 -10.14 -9.08
CA VAL A 169 8.81 -10.23 -7.69
C VAL A 169 7.32 -10.55 -7.67
N LEU A 170 6.98 -11.80 -7.33
CA LEU A 170 5.61 -12.23 -7.07
C LEU A 170 5.37 -12.22 -5.56
N ILE A 171 4.42 -11.41 -5.12
CA ILE A 171 3.93 -11.43 -3.74
C ILE A 171 2.52 -12.00 -3.69
N GLU A 172 2.32 -12.94 -2.78
CA GLU A 172 1.06 -13.60 -2.54
C GLU A 172 0.67 -13.47 -1.07
N TYR A 173 -0.62 -13.21 -0.83
CA TYR A 173 -1.25 -13.19 0.48
C TYR A 173 -2.33 -14.26 0.54
N ALA A 174 -2.35 -15.02 1.61
CA ALA A 174 -3.41 -15.98 1.88
C ALA A 174 -3.87 -15.87 3.33
N LYS A 175 -5.18 -15.87 3.54
CA LYS A 175 -5.78 -15.78 4.88
C LYS A 175 -5.97 -17.17 5.47
N VAL A 176 -5.48 -17.37 6.70
CA VAL A 176 -5.86 -18.51 7.53
C VAL A 176 -7.29 -18.26 8.04
N ASP A 177 -7.52 -17.07 8.62
CA ASP A 177 -8.81 -16.54 9.06
C ASP A 177 -8.90 -15.01 8.82
N GLU A 178 -9.90 -14.33 9.40
CA GLU A 178 -10.11 -12.88 9.25
C GLU A 178 -8.97 -11.98 9.79
N ASN A 179 -8.07 -12.51 10.63
CA ASN A 179 -7.02 -11.78 11.33
C ASN A 179 -5.61 -12.38 11.20
N ASP A 180 -5.49 -13.61 10.71
CA ASP A 180 -4.22 -14.32 10.50
C ASP A 180 -3.93 -14.52 9.00
N LEU A 181 -2.78 -13.99 8.55
CA LEU A 181 -2.37 -13.96 7.15
C LEU A 181 -0.98 -14.56 6.99
N VAL A 182 -0.81 -15.39 5.96
CA VAL A 182 0.49 -15.83 5.48
C VAL A 182 0.87 -15.07 4.20
N VAL A 183 2.16 -14.78 4.06
CA VAL A 183 2.73 -14.02 2.95
C VAL A 183 3.85 -14.83 2.32
N SER A 184 3.81 -14.98 0.99
CA SER A 184 4.92 -15.54 0.21
C SER A 184 5.46 -14.47 -0.73
N VAL A 185 6.78 -14.33 -0.78
CA VAL A 185 7.45 -13.47 -1.76
C VAL A 185 8.42 -14.33 -2.57
N GLY A 186 8.06 -14.62 -3.81
CA GLY A 186 8.91 -15.29 -4.78
C GLY A 186 9.68 -14.26 -5.61
N VAL A 187 11.00 -14.27 -5.54
CA VAL A 187 11.85 -13.38 -6.35
C VAL A 187 12.60 -14.23 -7.37
N SER A 188 12.25 -14.05 -8.65
CA SER A 188 12.91 -14.74 -9.75
C SER A 188 13.89 -13.81 -10.45
N ASN A 189 15.15 -14.23 -10.59
CA ASN A 189 16.13 -13.51 -11.39
C ASN A 189 15.96 -13.90 -12.86
N ARG A 190 15.42 -13.00 -13.68
CA ARG A 190 15.21 -13.25 -15.11
C ARG A 190 16.48 -13.02 -15.95
N GLY A 191 17.49 -12.40 -15.34
CA GLY A 191 18.73 -12.02 -16.01
C GLY A 191 19.72 -13.18 -16.17
N PRO A 192 20.80 -12.94 -16.94
CA PRO A 192 21.75 -13.98 -17.33
C PRO A 192 22.83 -14.28 -16.28
N VAL A 193 22.89 -13.50 -15.19
CA VAL A 193 23.92 -13.62 -14.14
C VAL A 193 23.28 -13.57 -12.76
N ALA A 194 23.95 -14.14 -11.76
CA ALA A 194 23.52 -14.01 -10.37
C ALA A 194 23.47 -12.53 -9.96
N ALA A 195 22.42 -12.15 -9.23
CA ALA A 195 22.18 -10.77 -8.81
C ALA A 195 21.75 -10.72 -7.35
N SER A 196 22.19 -9.66 -6.65
CA SER A 196 21.86 -9.44 -5.25
C SER A 196 20.64 -8.54 -5.10
N LEU A 197 19.81 -8.83 -4.10
CA LEU A 197 18.63 -8.05 -3.78
C LEU A 197 18.44 -8.02 -2.27
N HIS A 198 18.27 -6.83 -1.71
CA HIS A 198 17.75 -6.66 -0.36
C HIS A 198 16.24 -6.60 -0.43
N LEU A 199 15.57 -7.54 0.24
CA LEU A 199 14.12 -7.57 0.38
C LEU A 199 13.76 -7.23 1.83
N LEU A 200 12.84 -6.27 2.00
CA LEU A 200 12.46 -5.71 3.30
C LEU A 200 10.93 -5.67 3.44
N PRO A 201 10.27 -6.80 3.74
CA PRO A 201 8.87 -6.80 4.13
C PRO A 201 8.74 -5.98 5.41
N THR A 202 7.96 -4.91 5.34
CA THR A 202 7.95 -3.84 6.33
C THR A 202 6.56 -3.72 6.94
N LEU A 203 6.49 -3.71 8.28
CA LEU A 203 5.29 -3.47 9.07
C LEU A 203 5.39 -2.10 9.73
N TRP A 204 4.32 -1.30 9.68
CA TRP A 204 4.26 -0.03 10.40
C TRP A 204 2.84 0.32 10.83
N PHE A 205 2.75 1.31 11.72
CA PHE A 205 1.47 1.92 12.07
C PHE A 205 1.30 3.26 11.35
N ARG A 206 0.10 3.52 10.83
CA ARG A 206 -0.25 4.87 10.34
C ARG A 206 -0.07 5.87 11.47
N ASN A 207 0.56 7.00 11.16
CA ASN A 207 0.86 8.00 12.18
C ASN A 207 -0.45 8.65 12.65
N THR A 208 -0.91 8.30 13.85
CA THR A 208 -2.11 8.86 14.49
C THR A 208 -1.77 9.72 15.71
N TRP A 209 -0.51 9.75 16.14
CA TRP A 209 -0.10 10.37 17.40
C TRP A 209 0.56 11.74 17.22
N ARG A 210 1.05 12.08 16.02
CA ARG A 210 1.80 13.32 15.81
C ARG A 210 0.94 14.57 15.65
N TRP A 211 -0.36 14.40 15.36
CA TRP A 211 -1.24 15.50 14.92
C TRP A 211 -1.88 16.34 16.04
N GLY A 212 -1.52 16.09 17.31
CA GLY A 212 -1.98 16.91 18.44
C GLY A 212 -3.35 16.55 19.02
N TYR A 213 -3.92 15.42 18.60
CA TYR A 213 -5.15 14.88 19.18
C TYR A 213 -4.81 13.85 20.27
N ALA A 214 -5.43 13.96 21.44
CA ALA A 214 -5.15 13.08 22.58
C ALA A 214 -5.46 11.59 22.31
N ALA A 215 -6.43 11.31 21.44
CA ALA A 215 -6.81 9.95 21.04
C ALA A 215 -6.77 9.78 19.51
N GLY A 216 -5.81 10.45 18.85
CA GLY A 216 -5.68 10.48 17.40
C GLY A 216 -6.75 11.32 16.68
N PRO A 217 -6.56 11.61 15.38
CA PRO A 217 -7.44 12.51 14.61
C PRO A 217 -8.92 12.10 14.56
N MET A 218 -9.19 10.81 14.70
CA MET A 218 -10.53 10.23 14.69
C MET A 218 -11.06 9.94 16.11
N HIS A 219 -10.31 10.33 17.16
CA HIS A 219 -10.65 10.13 18.57
C HIS A 219 -10.86 8.65 18.98
N ASP A 220 -10.14 7.74 18.34
CA ASP A 220 -10.30 6.28 18.40
C ASP A 220 -9.00 5.53 18.74
N VAL A 221 -7.85 6.21 18.78
CA VAL A 221 -6.54 5.64 19.09
C VAL A 221 -5.96 6.33 20.33
N PRO A 222 -6.15 5.77 21.53
CA PRO A 222 -5.88 6.47 22.80
C PRO A 222 -4.39 6.63 23.15
N GLY A 223 -3.47 6.25 22.26
CA GLY A 223 -2.04 6.36 22.49
C GLY A 223 -1.19 5.90 21.31
N LYS A 224 0.11 6.20 21.37
CA LYS A 224 1.08 5.76 20.37
C LYS A 224 1.24 4.23 20.42
N PRO A 225 1.08 3.51 19.29
CA PRO A 225 1.32 2.07 19.22
C PRO A 225 2.82 1.75 19.26
N GLN A 226 3.18 0.47 19.42
CA GLN A 226 4.58 0.05 19.55
C GLN A 226 4.86 -1.24 18.78
N LEU A 227 5.95 -1.22 18.01
CA LEU A 227 6.63 -2.39 17.48
C LEU A 227 7.86 -2.68 18.35
N SER A 228 8.15 -3.94 18.60
CA SER A 228 9.36 -4.38 19.28
C SER A 228 9.79 -5.75 18.80
N ALA A 229 11.09 -6.03 18.77
CA ALA A 229 11.55 -7.39 18.63
C ALA A 229 11.00 -8.26 19.77
N ALA A 230 10.58 -9.47 19.43
CA ALA A 230 10.19 -10.47 20.41
C ALA A 230 11.16 -11.64 20.34
N ASP A 231 11.81 -11.91 21.47
CA ASP A 231 12.68 -13.06 21.62
C ASP A 231 11.79 -14.28 21.93
N HIS A 232 11.25 -14.94 20.89
CA HIS A 232 10.48 -16.17 21.10
C HIS A 232 11.40 -17.40 21.21
N ALA A 233 10.91 -18.41 21.92
CA ALA A 233 11.60 -19.67 22.24
C ALA A 233 11.91 -20.58 21.02
N HIS A 234 11.68 -20.11 19.80
CA HIS A 234 11.56 -20.97 18.60
C HIS A 234 12.52 -20.59 17.46
N GLY A 235 13.41 -19.60 17.65
CA GLY A 235 14.48 -19.27 16.71
C GLY A 235 14.05 -18.51 15.44
N VAL A 236 12.77 -18.13 15.32
CA VAL A 236 12.26 -17.33 14.18
C VAL A 236 12.30 -15.83 14.53
N PRO A 237 12.93 -14.98 13.70
CA PRO A 237 12.85 -13.52 13.83
C PRO A 237 11.39 -13.04 13.87
N THR A 238 11.02 -12.35 14.95
CA THR A 238 9.63 -11.95 15.20
C THR A 238 9.53 -10.48 15.61
N VAL A 239 8.60 -9.75 14.99
CA VAL A 239 8.18 -8.41 15.41
C VAL A 239 6.85 -8.53 16.16
N ARG A 240 6.82 -8.13 17.42
CA ARG A 240 5.56 -7.93 18.17
C ARG A 240 5.02 -6.54 17.87
N ALA A 241 3.74 -6.48 17.54
CA ALA A 241 3.01 -5.27 17.24
C ALA A 241 1.88 -5.05 18.25
N ASP A 242 2.05 -4.09 19.15
CA ASP A 242 1.07 -3.68 20.14
C ASP A 242 0.35 -2.40 19.68
N HIS A 243 -0.92 -2.50 19.32
CA HIS A 243 -1.75 -1.34 18.99
C HIS A 243 -2.91 -1.20 19.98
N PRO A 244 -3.16 -0.01 20.55
CA PRO A 244 -4.15 0.16 21.62
C PRO A 244 -5.60 -0.14 21.19
N THR A 245 -5.95 0.14 19.93
CA THR A 245 -7.31 -0.10 19.40
C THR A 245 -7.51 -1.49 18.80
N VAL A 246 -6.61 -1.94 17.91
CA VAL A 246 -6.77 -3.22 17.19
C VAL A 246 -6.13 -4.42 17.89
N GLY A 247 -5.45 -4.21 19.02
CA GLY A 247 -4.82 -5.25 19.81
C GLY A 247 -3.44 -5.67 19.29
N ARG A 248 -2.93 -6.74 19.90
CA ARG A 248 -1.60 -7.30 19.59
C ARG A 248 -1.61 -8.16 18.33
N ALA A 249 -0.49 -8.18 17.62
CA ALA A 249 -0.16 -9.16 16.59
C ALA A 249 1.35 -9.46 16.59
N TYR A 250 1.75 -10.49 15.85
CA TYR A 250 3.11 -10.94 15.65
C TYR A 250 3.36 -11.11 14.16
N LEU A 251 4.42 -10.49 13.64
CA LEU A 251 4.96 -10.76 12.32
C LEU A 251 6.15 -11.71 12.45
N TYR A 252 5.97 -12.95 12.03
CA TYR A 252 7.01 -13.96 11.92
C TYR A 252 7.67 -13.87 10.56
N ALA A 253 8.99 -13.84 10.52
CA ALA A 253 9.80 -13.72 9.31
C ALA A 253 10.76 -14.91 9.23
N ASP A 254 10.42 -15.89 8.38
CA ASP A 254 11.18 -17.13 8.27
C ASP A 254 12.57 -16.88 7.70
N ALA A 255 13.62 -17.26 8.44
CA ALA A 255 15.02 -17.11 8.04
C ALA A 255 15.45 -15.68 7.63
N ALA A 256 14.80 -14.64 8.16
CA ALA A 256 15.29 -13.27 7.98
C ALA A 256 16.68 -13.09 8.62
N ASP A 257 17.58 -12.38 7.95
CA ASP A 257 18.96 -12.17 8.41
C ASP A 257 19.00 -11.33 9.69
N HIS A 258 18.17 -10.28 9.74
CA HIS A 258 18.00 -9.43 10.91
C HIS A 258 16.71 -8.60 10.83
N LEU A 259 16.37 -7.95 11.95
CA LEU A 259 15.22 -7.05 12.05
C LEU A 259 15.68 -5.61 12.29
N LEU A 260 15.14 -4.67 11.53
CA LEU A 260 15.37 -3.23 11.69
C LEU A 260 14.15 -2.54 12.29
N PHE A 261 14.36 -1.50 13.08
CA PHE A 261 13.30 -0.74 13.74
C PHE A 261 13.56 0.77 13.65
N THR A 262 12.48 1.54 13.50
CA THR A 262 12.48 3.00 13.48
C THR A 262 11.08 3.54 13.81
N GLU A 263 10.91 4.84 13.73
CA GLU A 263 9.63 5.52 13.84
C GLU A 263 9.05 5.90 12.47
N ASN A 264 7.74 5.77 12.29
CA ASN A 264 7.02 6.38 11.17
C ASN A 264 6.79 7.89 11.45
N GLU A 265 7.89 8.62 11.60
CA GLU A 265 7.92 10.05 11.94
C GLU A 265 8.68 10.83 10.87
N THR A 266 8.22 12.04 10.57
CA THR A 266 8.86 12.90 9.58
C THR A 266 10.30 13.25 9.98
N ASN A 267 11.22 13.10 9.03
CA ASN A 267 12.59 13.59 9.13
C ASN A 267 12.61 15.12 8.88
N ASN A 268 12.38 15.87 9.94
CA ASN A 268 12.32 17.34 9.93
C ASN A 268 13.68 17.98 9.66
N GLU A 269 14.78 17.33 10.05
CA GLU A 269 16.13 17.86 9.82
C GLU A 269 16.44 17.88 8.32
N ARG A 270 16.11 16.79 7.62
CA ARG A 270 16.29 16.69 6.16
C ARG A 270 15.36 17.65 5.41
N LEU A 271 14.08 17.68 5.77
CA LEU A 271 13.05 18.32 4.94
C LEU A 271 12.82 19.80 5.27
N PHE A 272 12.98 20.18 6.54
CA PHE A 272 12.60 21.50 7.03
C PHE A 272 13.73 22.21 7.79
N GLY A 273 14.89 21.58 7.95
CA GLY A 273 16.03 22.14 8.69
C GLY A 273 15.73 22.34 10.19
N THR A 274 14.75 21.62 10.75
CA THR A 274 14.37 21.71 12.17
C THR A 274 14.67 20.40 12.90
N PRO A 275 15.00 20.43 14.20
CA PRO A 275 15.43 19.23 14.92
C PRO A 275 14.39 18.12 14.93
N ASN A 276 14.86 16.88 14.80
CA ASN A 276 14.00 15.72 14.98
C ASN A 276 13.71 15.47 16.48
N ALA A 277 12.54 14.92 16.79
CA ALA A 277 12.19 14.53 18.17
C ALA A 277 12.97 13.29 18.65
N SER A 278 13.44 12.47 17.70
CA SER A 278 14.23 11.26 17.88
C SER A 278 15.14 11.12 16.65
N PRO A 279 16.35 10.53 16.75
CA PRO A 279 17.19 10.24 15.58
C PRO A 279 16.58 9.17 14.64
N TYR A 280 15.62 8.38 15.15
CA TYR A 280 14.93 7.33 14.39
C TYR A 280 13.69 7.93 13.74
N VAL A 281 13.68 7.99 12.42
CA VAL A 281 12.66 8.64 11.59
C VAL A 281 12.34 7.78 10.35
N LYS A 282 11.32 8.18 9.58
CA LYS A 282 10.68 7.36 8.53
C LYS A 282 11.64 6.80 7.47
N ASP A 283 12.68 7.56 7.12
CA ASP A 283 13.70 7.20 6.12
C ASP A 283 14.88 6.42 6.68
N ALA A 284 14.85 5.98 7.95
CA ALA A 284 15.97 5.28 8.59
C ALA A 284 16.46 4.06 7.81
N PHE A 285 15.56 3.26 7.22
CA PHE A 285 15.97 2.07 6.45
C PHE A 285 16.67 2.43 5.14
N HIS A 286 16.27 3.53 4.51
CA HIS A 286 16.97 4.07 3.35
C HIS A 286 18.37 4.56 3.74
N ARG A 287 18.51 5.32 4.83
CA ARG A 287 19.82 5.77 5.33
C ARG A 287 20.72 4.59 5.73
N TYR A 288 20.14 3.58 6.37
CA TYR A 288 20.86 2.38 6.81
C TYR A 288 21.41 1.58 5.63
N LEU A 289 20.56 1.20 4.66
CA LEU A 289 20.97 0.33 3.55
C LEU A 289 21.66 1.07 2.41
N VAL A 290 21.11 2.21 1.99
CA VAL A 290 21.55 2.92 0.78
C VAL A 290 22.68 3.90 1.09
N GLU A 291 22.60 4.60 2.22
CA GLU A 291 23.62 5.60 2.64
C GLU A 291 24.69 5.02 3.58
N GLY A 292 24.47 3.81 4.12
CA GLY A 292 25.41 3.13 5.03
C GLY A 292 25.42 3.68 6.48
N ASP A 293 24.42 4.47 6.86
CA ASP A 293 24.30 5.02 8.22
C ASP A 293 23.73 3.97 9.19
N VAL A 294 24.62 3.17 9.78
CA VAL A 294 24.25 2.13 10.76
C VAL A 294 23.59 2.68 12.03
N THR A 295 23.68 3.99 12.29
CA THR A 295 23.08 4.64 13.46
C THR A 295 21.66 5.14 13.22
N ALA A 296 21.16 5.04 11.98
CA ALA A 296 19.83 5.51 11.60
C ALA A 296 18.68 4.68 12.22
N VAL A 297 18.94 3.44 12.59
CA VAL A 297 17.95 2.48 13.12
C VAL A 297 18.07 2.34 14.64
N ASP A 298 16.96 2.00 15.31
CA ASP A 298 16.93 1.91 16.77
C ASP A 298 17.65 0.65 17.30
N PRO A 299 18.76 0.79 18.04
CA PRO A 299 19.48 -0.35 18.62
C PRO A 299 18.69 -1.07 19.72
N HIS A 300 17.66 -0.44 20.28
CA HIS A 300 16.74 -1.07 21.24
C HIS A 300 15.70 -1.96 20.56
N ARG A 301 15.71 -2.04 19.22
CA ARG A 301 14.82 -2.90 18.41
C ARG A 301 13.33 -2.62 18.71
N ALA A 302 12.98 -1.33 18.73
CA ALA A 302 11.62 -0.86 18.99
C ALA A 302 11.28 0.39 18.14
N GLY A 303 9.99 0.69 17.99
CA GLY A 303 9.53 1.88 17.28
C GLY A 303 8.08 1.77 16.81
N THR A 304 7.76 2.36 15.65
CA THR A 304 6.44 2.26 15.00
C THR A 304 6.52 1.78 13.55
N LYS A 305 7.73 1.52 13.05
CA LYS A 305 8.02 0.92 11.74
C LYS A 305 9.14 -0.12 11.92
N ALA A 306 8.98 -1.30 11.38
CA ALA A 306 9.94 -2.40 11.46
C ALA A 306 10.02 -3.16 10.15
N ALA A 307 11.19 -3.68 9.80
CA ALA A 307 11.39 -4.50 8.61
C ALA A 307 12.18 -5.76 8.95
N ALA A 308 11.81 -6.87 8.31
CA ALA A 308 12.64 -8.06 8.25
C ALA A 308 13.57 -7.94 7.03
N VAL A 309 14.87 -8.03 7.22
CA VAL A 309 15.84 -7.88 6.13
C VAL A 309 16.24 -9.25 5.62
N TYR A 310 16.22 -9.40 4.30
CA TYR A 310 16.71 -10.55 3.57
C TYR A 310 17.76 -10.11 2.56
N GLU A 311 18.98 -10.58 2.73
CA GLU A 311 20.12 -10.33 1.83
C GLU A 311 20.23 -11.47 0.82
N LEU A 312 19.50 -11.34 -0.29
CA LEU A 312 19.38 -12.41 -1.26
C LEU A 312 20.48 -12.32 -2.31
N THR A 313 21.08 -13.46 -2.65
CA THR A 313 21.84 -13.65 -3.90
C THR A 313 21.12 -14.70 -4.73
N ILE A 314 20.53 -14.27 -5.84
CA ILE A 314 19.64 -15.10 -6.65
C ILE A 314 20.39 -15.51 -7.92
N PRO A 315 20.70 -16.80 -8.13
CA PRO A 315 21.36 -17.25 -9.35
C PRO A 315 20.55 -16.94 -10.61
N ALA A 316 21.20 -16.91 -11.77
CA ALA A 316 20.54 -16.63 -13.05
C ALA A 316 19.43 -17.65 -13.33
N GLY A 317 18.22 -17.17 -13.63
CA GLY A 317 17.05 -18.01 -13.92
C GLY A 317 16.38 -18.68 -12.72
N GLU A 318 16.96 -18.55 -11.52
CA GLU A 318 16.45 -19.19 -10.30
C GLU A 318 15.47 -18.29 -9.54
N THR A 319 14.69 -18.91 -8.66
CA THR A 319 13.73 -18.25 -7.77
C THR A 319 14.04 -18.54 -6.32
N VAL A 320 14.04 -17.50 -5.48
CA VAL A 320 14.09 -17.62 -4.02
C VAL A 320 12.73 -17.26 -3.43
N HIS A 321 12.29 -18.01 -2.43
CA HIS A 321 11.02 -17.77 -1.74
C HIS A 321 11.27 -17.34 -0.29
N VAL A 322 10.59 -16.28 0.13
CA VAL A 322 10.53 -15.80 1.50
C VAL A 322 9.13 -16.01 2.06
N ARG A 323 9.04 -16.43 3.32
CA ARG A 323 7.77 -16.73 4.01
C ARG A 323 7.60 -15.84 5.23
N LEU A 324 6.42 -15.25 5.38
CA LEU A 324 6.04 -14.50 6.58
C LEU A 324 4.64 -14.89 7.04
N ARG A 325 4.34 -14.62 8.32
CA ARG A 325 2.98 -14.74 8.87
C ARG A 325 2.70 -13.60 9.82
N LEU A 326 1.57 -12.92 9.62
CA LEU A 326 1.03 -11.92 10.53
C LEU A 326 -0.15 -12.53 11.28
N SER A 327 0.02 -12.83 12.57
CA SER A 327 -1.01 -13.50 13.38
C SER A 327 -1.33 -12.70 14.65
N PRO A 328 -2.58 -12.70 15.14
CA PRO A 328 -2.91 -12.15 16.46
C PRO A 328 -2.44 -13.07 17.61
N GLN A 329 -2.06 -14.32 17.29
CA GLN A 329 -1.67 -15.34 18.25
C GLN A 329 -0.15 -15.47 18.35
N ASP A 330 0.33 -15.83 19.54
CA ASP A 330 1.72 -16.22 19.74
C ASP A 330 1.88 -17.71 19.39
N LEU A 331 2.39 -17.98 18.18
CA LEU A 331 2.49 -19.32 17.59
C LEU A 331 3.85 -19.96 17.87
N ALA A 332 3.81 -21.23 18.29
CA ALA A 332 5.02 -22.03 18.52
C ALA A 332 5.68 -22.50 17.20
N ASP A 333 4.88 -22.83 16.20
CA ASP A 333 5.33 -23.20 14.85
C ASP A 333 4.52 -22.41 13.81
N PRO A 334 4.93 -21.17 13.50
CA PRO A 334 4.14 -20.26 12.66
C PRO A 334 3.95 -20.75 11.22
N PHE A 335 4.78 -21.68 10.74
CA PHE A 335 4.83 -22.07 9.33
C PHE A 335 4.40 -23.53 9.08
N ALA A 336 3.93 -24.25 10.10
CA ALA A 336 3.52 -25.66 10.00
C ALA A 336 2.44 -25.91 8.92
N ASP A 337 1.50 -24.96 8.76
CA ASP A 337 0.35 -25.05 7.86
C ASP A 337 0.50 -24.15 6.61
N PHE A 338 1.64 -23.48 6.44
CA PHE A 338 1.85 -22.45 5.42
C PHE A 338 1.49 -22.89 4.00
N ASP A 339 2.06 -24.01 3.54
CA ASP A 339 1.83 -24.52 2.18
C ASP A 339 0.39 -25.01 1.98
N ALA A 340 -0.19 -25.60 3.03
CA ALA A 340 -1.58 -26.08 3.01
C ALA A 340 -2.57 -24.90 2.89
N VAL A 341 -2.32 -23.80 3.60
CA VAL A 341 -3.14 -22.58 3.53
C VAL A 341 -3.08 -21.99 2.12
N PHE A 342 -1.90 -21.85 1.52
CA PHE A 342 -1.78 -21.34 0.14
C PHE A 342 -2.43 -22.26 -0.90
N ALA A 343 -2.28 -23.58 -0.77
CA ALA A 343 -2.95 -24.53 -1.65
C ALA A 343 -4.48 -24.41 -1.54
N GLN A 344 -4.99 -24.33 -0.30
CA GLN A 344 -6.42 -24.20 -0.04
C GLN A 344 -6.99 -22.88 -0.59
N ARG A 345 -6.36 -21.74 -0.31
CA ARG A 345 -6.85 -20.42 -0.76
C ARG A 345 -6.80 -20.25 -2.28
N ARG A 346 -5.79 -20.81 -2.96
CA ARG A 346 -5.74 -20.86 -4.43
C ARG A 346 -6.85 -21.73 -5.02
N HIS A 347 -7.04 -22.93 -4.48
CA HIS A 347 -8.11 -23.82 -4.91
C HIS A 347 -9.50 -23.18 -4.76
N GLU A 348 -9.77 -22.55 -3.61
CA GLU A 348 -11.05 -21.86 -3.39
C GLU A 348 -11.24 -20.65 -4.31
N ALA A 349 -10.17 -19.92 -4.66
CA ALA A 349 -10.22 -18.86 -5.66
C ALA A 349 -10.56 -19.43 -7.05
N ASP A 350 -9.94 -20.56 -7.43
CA ASP A 350 -10.23 -21.25 -8.69
C ASP A 350 -11.70 -21.73 -8.74
N GLU A 351 -12.21 -22.32 -7.66
CA GLU A 351 -13.62 -22.73 -7.55
C GLU A 351 -14.58 -21.54 -7.65
N PHE A 352 -14.27 -20.43 -6.97
CA PHE A 352 -15.07 -19.21 -7.03
C PHE A 352 -15.17 -18.67 -8.45
N TYR A 353 -14.02 -18.48 -9.11
CA TYR A 353 -14.01 -17.94 -10.47
C TYR A 353 -14.62 -18.91 -11.48
N ALA A 354 -14.40 -20.22 -11.35
CA ALA A 354 -15.07 -21.22 -12.17
C ALA A 354 -16.61 -21.13 -12.08
N ALA A 355 -17.14 -20.79 -10.90
CA ALA A 355 -18.58 -20.61 -10.68
C ALA A 355 -19.14 -19.27 -11.21
N VAL A 356 -18.31 -18.22 -11.29
CA VAL A 356 -18.70 -16.90 -11.79
C VAL A 356 -18.61 -16.81 -13.31
N HIS A 357 -17.63 -17.48 -13.91
CA HIS A 357 -17.43 -17.50 -15.35
C HIS A 357 -18.65 -18.06 -16.10
N PRO A 358 -19.00 -17.53 -17.29
CA PRO A 358 -19.96 -18.16 -18.18
C PRO A 358 -19.57 -19.61 -18.54
N GLU A 359 -20.53 -20.46 -18.92
CA GLU A 359 -20.21 -21.85 -19.30
C GLU A 359 -19.32 -21.91 -20.57
N GLU A 360 -19.58 -21.07 -21.57
CA GLU A 360 -18.95 -21.13 -22.90
C GLU A 360 -17.71 -20.22 -23.10
N ILE A 361 -17.12 -19.67 -22.03
CA ILE A 361 -15.93 -18.82 -22.11
C ILE A 361 -14.64 -19.66 -22.27
N ASN A 362 -13.75 -19.25 -23.17
CA ASN A 362 -12.45 -19.90 -23.40
C ASN A 362 -11.43 -19.54 -22.30
N ASP A 363 -10.31 -20.27 -22.25
CA ASP A 363 -9.34 -20.12 -21.16
C ASP A 363 -8.64 -18.75 -21.13
N GLU A 364 -8.40 -18.13 -22.30
CA GLU A 364 -7.79 -16.80 -22.40
C GLU A 364 -8.73 -15.74 -21.82
N ASP A 365 -9.99 -15.75 -22.23
CA ASP A 365 -11.01 -14.83 -21.72
C ASP A 365 -11.29 -15.05 -20.23
N ARG A 366 -11.24 -16.30 -19.73
CA ARG A 366 -11.32 -16.59 -18.27
C ARG A 366 -10.21 -15.90 -17.52
N HIS A 367 -8.97 -16.01 -18.02
CA HIS A 367 -7.81 -15.40 -17.40
C HIS A 367 -7.90 -13.88 -17.40
N ILE A 368 -8.23 -13.27 -18.55
CA ILE A 368 -8.41 -11.82 -18.68
C ILE A 368 -9.49 -11.32 -17.72
N GLN A 369 -10.64 -12.01 -17.64
CA GLN A 369 -11.74 -11.61 -16.78
C GLN A 369 -11.37 -11.68 -15.29
N ARG A 370 -10.73 -12.77 -14.85
CA ARG A 370 -10.23 -12.90 -13.47
C ARG A 370 -9.23 -11.81 -13.13
N GLN A 371 -8.29 -11.53 -14.03
CA GLN A 371 -7.29 -10.50 -13.81
C GLN A 371 -7.91 -9.09 -13.78
N ALA A 372 -8.91 -8.80 -14.61
CA ALA A 372 -9.64 -7.54 -14.56
C ALA A 372 -10.34 -7.34 -13.21
N TRP A 373 -10.99 -8.38 -12.67
CA TRP A 373 -11.55 -8.32 -11.32
C TRP A 373 -10.48 -8.20 -10.24
N ALA A 374 -9.33 -8.88 -10.40
CA ALA A 374 -8.20 -8.72 -9.49
C ALA A 374 -7.77 -7.25 -9.44
N GLY A 375 -7.67 -6.57 -10.59
CA GLY A 375 -7.40 -5.14 -10.67
C GLY A 375 -8.42 -4.30 -9.89
N MET A 376 -9.72 -4.51 -10.12
CA MET A 376 -10.78 -3.82 -9.38
C MET A 376 -10.67 -4.00 -7.87
N LEU A 377 -10.33 -5.20 -7.41
CA LEU A 377 -10.20 -5.53 -5.99
C LEU A 377 -8.92 -4.98 -5.36
N TRP A 378 -7.81 -4.98 -6.10
CA TRP A 378 -6.53 -4.39 -5.68
C TRP A 378 -6.56 -2.87 -5.62
N THR A 379 -7.45 -2.23 -6.39
CA THR A 379 -7.64 -0.77 -6.46
C THR A 379 -8.56 -0.22 -5.36
N LYS A 380 -9.07 -1.08 -4.47
CA LYS A 380 -9.76 -0.63 -3.25
C LYS A 380 -8.76 0.06 -2.32
N GLN A 381 -9.06 1.27 -1.86
CA GLN A 381 -8.19 2.07 -1.00
C GLN A 381 -8.97 2.65 0.17
N LEU A 382 -8.38 2.72 1.37
CA LEU A 382 -8.91 3.62 2.40
C LEU A 382 -8.81 5.05 1.86
N TYR A 383 -9.92 5.77 1.82
CA TYR A 383 -9.92 7.19 1.50
C TYR A 383 -10.34 7.98 2.73
N TYR A 384 -9.36 8.62 3.38
CA TYR A 384 -9.60 9.49 4.53
C TYR A 384 -9.52 10.96 4.11
N LEU A 385 -10.60 11.70 4.35
CA LEU A 385 -10.67 13.14 4.21
C LEU A 385 -11.80 13.66 5.11
N ASP A 386 -11.43 14.29 6.21
CA ASP A 386 -12.37 15.02 7.07
C ASP A 386 -12.27 16.50 6.67
N MET A 387 -13.31 17.01 5.99
CA MET A 387 -13.29 18.39 5.49
C MET A 387 -13.15 19.44 6.60
N PRO A 388 -13.83 19.33 7.77
CA PRO A 388 -13.55 20.19 8.91
C PRO A 388 -12.07 20.21 9.30
N GLN A 389 -11.44 19.05 9.50
CA GLN A 389 -10.03 18.96 9.86
C GLN A 389 -9.13 19.52 8.75
N TRP A 390 -9.46 19.27 7.49
CA TRP A 390 -8.67 19.76 6.36
C TRP A 390 -8.76 21.28 6.20
N GLN A 391 -9.95 21.86 6.35
CA GLN A 391 -10.18 23.32 6.25
C GLN A 391 -9.63 24.09 7.46
N ASP A 392 -9.74 23.53 8.67
CA ASP A 392 -9.33 24.21 9.90
C ASP A 392 -7.85 23.96 10.25
N GLY A 393 -7.33 22.81 9.86
CA GLY A 393 -5.99 22.33 10.19
C GLY A 393 -5.96 21.43 11.42
N ASP A 394 -4.82 20.79 11.60
CA ASP A 394 -4.54 19.98 12.78
C ASP A 394 -4.17 20.88 13.97
N PRO A 395 -4.39 20.46 15.23
CA PRO A 395 -3.98 21.20 16.43
C PRO A 395 -2.51 21.66 16.44
N ILE A 396 -1.61 20.89 15.82
CA ILE A 396 -0.18 21.22 15.74
C ILE A 396 0.22 21.93 14.44
N LEU A 397 -0.65 21.98 13.44
CA LEU A 397 -0.35 22.53 12.12
C LEU A 397 -1.60 23.22 11.56
N PRO A 398 -1.66 24.58 11.63
CA PRO A 398 -2.80 25.30 11.10
C PRO A 398 -2.93 25.07 9.59
N ALA A 399 -4.18 25.06 9.10
CA ALA A 399 -4.43 25.01 7.66
C ALA A 399 -4.01 26.33 6.98
N PRO A 400 -3.52 26.27 5.74
CA PRO A 400 -3.37 27.46 4.90
C PRO A 400 -4.69 28.21 4.74
N SER A 401 -4.63 29.54 4.69
CA SER A 401 -5.82 30.40 4.65
C SER A 401 -6.73 30.14 3.45
N TRP A 402 -6.16 29.82 2.29
CA TRP A 402 -6.89 29.59 1.04
C TRP A 402 -7.86 28.41 1.11
N ARG A 403 -7.66 27.44 2.01
CA ARG A 403 -8.56 26.28 2.15
C ARG A 403 -9.99 26.69 2.56
N ARG A 404 -10.15 27.84 3.22
CA ARG A 404 -11.46 28.38 3.64
C ARG A 404 -12.23 29.04 2.50
N ASP A 405 -11.52 29.59 1.52
CA ASP A 405 -12.08 30.25 0.35
C ASP A 405 -12.01 29.35 -0.91
N ALA A 406 -11.68 28.07 -0.71
CA ALA A 406 -11.53 27.10 -1.79
C ALA A 406 -12.88 26.78 -2.45
N ARG A 407 -12.81 26.22 -3.67
CA ARG A 407 -13.97 25.72 -4.44
C ARG A 407 -14.93 24.84 -3.60
N ASN A 408 -14.42 24.16 -2.58
CA ASN A 408 -15.17 23.21 -1.76
C ASN A 408 -15.51 23.75 -0.35
N ALA A 409 -15.54 25.07 -0.14
CA ALA A 409 -15.82 25.69 1.17
C ALA A 409 -17.15 25.21 1.79
N ASP A 410 -18.20 25.06 0.98
CA ASP A 410 -19.54 24.64 1.42
C ASP A 410 -19.65 23.15 1.76
N TRP A 411 -18.61 22.35 1.51
CA TRP A 411 -18.57 20.90 1.76
C TRP A 411 -18.10 20.52 3.16
N ARG A 412 -18.26 21.41 4.13
CA ARG A 412 -17.75 21.23 5.50
C ARG A 412 -18.33 20.03 6.26
N HIS A 413 -19.42 19.43 5.80
CA HIS A 413 -20.01 18.23 6.41
C HIS A 413 -19.38 16.92 5.90
N LEU A 414 -18.62 16.97 4.80
CA LEU A 414 -18.04 15.80 4.16
C LEU A 414 -16.99 15.15 5.07
N ASN A 415 -17.18 13.86 5.37
CA ASN A 415 -16.25 13.05 6.14
C ASN A 415 -16.07 11.70 5.48
N ASN A 416 -14.94 11.52 4.81
CA ASN A 416 -14.55 10.26 4.23
C ASN A 416 -13.68 9.48 5.21
N PHE A 417 -14.04 8.25 5.53
CA PHE A 417 -13.17 7.30 6.23
C PHE A 417 -13.59 5.87 5.91
N ASP A 418 -13.54 5.53 4.62
CA ASP A 418 -14.07 4.27 4.09
C ASP A 418 -13.11 3.67 3.06
N VAL A 419 -13.17 2.33 2.91
CA VAL A 419 -12.50 1.63 1.80
C VAL A 419 -13.36 1.73 0.55
N ILE A 420 -12.88 2.45 -0.45
CA ILE A 420 -13.61 2.79 -1.68
C ILE A 420 -12.83 2.27 -2.90
N SER A 421 -13.53 1.86 -3.96
CA SER A 421 -12.91 1.53 -5.26
C SER A 421 -12.44 2.80 -5.94
N MET A 422 -11.14 2.93 -6.18
CA MET A 422 -10.57 4.03 -6.97
C MET A 422 -10.66 3.73 -8.48
N PRO A 423 -10.59 4.73 -9.37
CA PRO A 423 -10.38 4.50 -10.80
C PRO A 423 -9.00 3.85 -11.06
N ASP A 424 -7.97 4.38 -10.40
CA ASP A 424 -6.64 3.79 -10.31
C ASP A 424 -5.98 4.22 -9.00
N LYS A 425 -5.29 3.31 -8.29
CA LYS A 425 -4.73 3.60 -6.95
C LYS A 425 -3.36 4.30 -6.98
N TRP A 426 -2.82 4.59 -8.16
CA TRP A 426 -1.63 5.41 -8.35
C TRP A 426 -1.96 6.76 -8.99
N GLU A 427 -2.57 6.78 -10.18
CA GLU A 427 -2.85 7.99 -10.95
C GLU A 427 -3.99 8.79 -10.31
N TYR A 428 -5.07 8.10 -9.92
CA TYR A 428 -6.26 8.69 -9.31
C TYR A 428 -6.49 8.14 -7.89
N PRO A 429 -5.62 8.43 -6.90
CA PRO A 429 -5.72 7.90 -5.53
C PRO A 429 -6.83 8.61 -4.72
N TRP A 430 -7.93 8.89 -5.41
CA TRP A 430 -9.16 9.55 -5.01
C TRP A 430 -10.35 8.96 -5.78
N TYR A 431 -11.52 8.95 -5.13
CA TYR A 431 -12.72 8.42 -5.76
C TYR A 431 -13.41 9.52 -6.57
N ALA A 432 -14.02 9.13 -7.67
CA ALA A 432 -14.98 9.95 -8.40
C ALA A 432 -16.33 9.25 -8.36
N THR A 433 -17.41 9.97 -8.06
CA THR A 433 -18.72 9.34 -7.86
C THR A 433 -19.26 8.74 -9.17
N TRP A 434 -18.94 9.36 -10.31
CA TRP A 434 -19.36 8.87 -11.62
C TRP A 434 -18.64 7.56 -11.99
N ASP A 435 -17.31 7.48 -11.82
CA ASP A 435 -16.54 6.23 -11.98
C ASP A 435 -17.08 5.12 -11.06
N LEU A 436 -17.35 5.45 -9.80
CA LEU A 436 -17.86 4.47 -8.83
C LEU A 436 -19.17 3.82 -9.28
N ALA A 437 -20.06 4.59 -9.93
CA ALA A 437 -21.28 4.03 -10.52
C ALA A 437 -20.95 2.97 -11.58
N PHE A 438 -19.94 3.21 -12.43
CA PHE A 438 -19.47 2.23 -13.41
C PHE A 438 -18.75 1.04 -12.76
N HIS A 439 -17.93 1.27 -11.72
CA HIS A 439 -17.24 0.21 -10.97
C HIS A 439 -18.22 -0.80 -10.37
N THR A 440 -19.42 -0.36 -9.98
CA THR A 440 -20.42 -1.26 -9.39
C THR A 440 -20.94 -2.32 -10.37
N ILE A 441 -20.88 -2.06 -11.68
CA ILE A 441 -21.36 -2.99 -12.72
C ILE A 441 -20.52 -4.28 -12.78
N PRO A 442 -19.17 -4.24 -12.89
CA PRO A 442 -18.38 -5.45 -12.80
C PRO A 442 -18.29 -5.99 -11.37
N LEU A 443 -18.30 -5.13 -10.34
CA LEU A 443 -18.18 -5.58 -8.95
C LEU A 443 -19.40 -6.35 -8.44
N VAL A 444 -20.63 -6.00 -8.87
CA VAL A 444 -21.84 -6.73 -8.44
C VAL A 444 -21.83 -8.20 -8.88
N MET A 445 -21.04 -8.55 -9.90
CA MET A 445 -20.91 -9.93 -10.37
C MET A 445 -20.16 -10.84 -9.38
N ILE A 446 -19.32 -10.26 -8.52
CA ILE A 446 -18.46 -11.01 -7.59
C ILE A 446 -18.65 -10.62 -6.12
N ASP A 447 -19.14 -9.40 -5.85
CA ASP A 447 -19.41 -8.88 -4.51
C ASP A 447 -20.62 -7.93 -4.54
N PRO A 448 -21.85 -8.47 -4.63
CA PRO A 448 -23.06 -7.65 -4.66
C PRO A 448 -23.23 -6.75 -3.43
N ASP A 449 -22.74 -7.19 -2.26
CA ASP A 449 -22.83 -6.38 -1.05
C ASP A 449 -21.94 -5.14 -1.13
N TYR A 450 -20.67 -5.30 -1.52
CA TYR A 450 -19.78 -4.17 -1.72
C TYR A 450 -20.32 -3.18 -2.76
N ALA A 451 -20.83 -3.65 -3.90
CA ALA A 451 -21.45 -2.79 -4.91
C ALA A 451 -22.62 -1.96 -4.35
N LYS A 452 -23.55 -2.59 -3.60
CA LYS A 452 -24.66 -1.89 -2.92
C LYS A 452 -24.14 -0.86 -1.89
N ARG A 453 -23.11 -1.22 -1.12
CA ARG A 453 -22.51 -0.34 -0.12
C ARG A 453 -21.89 0.91 -0.76
N MET A 454 -21.20 0.77 -1.89
CA MET A 454 -20.62 1.90 -2.62
C MET A 454 -21.68 2.90 -3.11
N LEU A 455 -22.79 2.40 -3.68
CA LEU A 455 -23.91 3.26 -4.07
C LEU A 455 -24.56 3.96 -2.87
N THR A 456 -24.75 3.23 -1.77
CA THR A 456 -25.36 3.78 -0.56
C THR A 456 -24.44 4.80 0.11
N LEU A 457 -23.13 4.56 0.12
CA LEU A 457 -22.13 5.40 0.78
C LEU A 457 -22.20 6.85 0.28
N MET A 458 -22.26 7.04 -1.04
CA MET A 458 -22.30 8.38 -1.65
C MET A 458 -23.58 9.16 -1.29
N THR A 459 -24.62 8.47 -0.83
CA THR A 459 -25.90 9.07 -0.40
C THR A 459 -26.02 9.26 1.12
N ARG A 460 -24.99 8.91 1.90
CA ARG A 460 -24.98 9.09 3.35
C ARG A 460 -24.91 10.56 3.73
N GLU A 461 -25.45 10.91 4.89
CA GLU A 461 -25.50 12.27 5.41
C GLU A 461 -24.12 12.92 5.65
N TRP A 462 -23.06 12.11 5.73
CA TRP A 462 -21.67 12.55 5.83
C TRP A 462 -20.91 12.54 4.49
N TYR A 463 -21.58 12.20 3.37
CA TYR A 463 -21.07 12.26 2.00
C TYR A 463 -21.86 13.23 1.11
N LEU A 464 -23.18 13.14 1.17
CA LEU A 464 -24.12 13.91 0.36
C LEU A 464 -24.27 15.33 0.88
N HIS A 465 -24.17 16.31 -0.02
CA HIS A 465 -24.44 17.70 0.32
C HIS A 465 -25.91 17.91 0.74
N PRO A 466 -26.22 18.78 1.72
CA PRO A 466 -27.61 19.03 2.17
C PRO A 466 -28.61 19.47 1.09
N ASN A 467 -28.13 19.91 -0.09
CA ASN A 467 -28.96 20.26 -1.25
C ASN A 467 -29.21 19.07 -2.21
N GLY A 468 -28.70 17.87 -1.89
CA GLY A 468 -28.78 16.67 -2.71
C GLY A 468 -27.64 16.48 -3.72
N GLN A 469 -26.61 17.33 -3.71
CA GLN A 469 -25.44 17.17 -4.57
C GLN A 469 -24.51 16.07 -4.04
N LEU A 470 -24.06 15.19 -4.94
CA LEU A 470 -23.04 14.17 -4.65
C LEU A 470 -21.63 14.77 -4.80
N PRO A 471 -20.64 14.33 -4.02
CA PRO A 471 -19.25 14.72 -4.22
C PRO A 471 -18.83 14.30 -5.64
N ALA A 472 -18.08 15.16 -6.33
CA ALA A 472 -17.68 14.92 -7.72
C ALA A 472 -16.80 13.66 -7.84
#